data_AF-A0A536P012-F1
#
_entry.id   AF-A0A536P012-F1
#
_cell.length_a   1.000
_cell.length_b   1.000
_cell.length_c   1.000
_cell.angle_alpha   90.00
_cell.angle_beta   90.00
_cell.angle_gamma   90.00
#
_symmetry.space_group_name_H-M   'P 1'
#
loop_
_entity.id
_entity.type
_entity.pdbx_description
1 polymer ?
#
loop_
_entity_poly.entity_id
_entity_poly.type
_entity_poly.pdbx_seq_one_letter_code
_entity_poly.pdbx_strand_id
1 'polypeptide(L)' 'MTVRELPDDFAESLSKVLEPTHHEAAAEIIEAATMLDDVGLRRFLQLFAARVRASDAPIRSEELRKFLQQAARARR' A
#
# COMPACT_ATOMS: atom_id res chain seq x y z
N MET A 1 -6.97 -23.13 -8.67
CA MET A 1 -7.18 -21.68 -8.42
C MET A 1 -6.11 -20.94 -9.19
N THR A 2 -6.45 -20.40 -10.36
CA THR A 2 -5.49 -19.64 -11.17
C THR A 2 -5.11 -18.39 -10.38
N VAL A 3 -3.80 -18.22 -10.13
CA VAL A 3 -3.24 -16.92 -9.77
C VAL A 3 -3.69 -15.98 -10.88
N ARG A 4 -4.68 -15.12 -10.59
CA ARG A 4 -5.12 -14.12 -11.56
C ARG A 4 -3.94 -13.18 -11.69
N GLU A 5 -3.32 -13.19 -12.86
CA GLU A 5 -2.34 -12.19 -13.26
C GLU A 5 -2.91 -10.81 -12.94
N LEU A 6 -2.04 -9.91 -12.49
CA LEU A 6 -2.45 -8.54 -12.24
C LEU A 6 -3.02 -7.97 -13.54
N PRO A 7 -4.12 -7.21 -13.49
CA PRO A 7 -4.64 -6.53 -14.67
C PRO A 7 -3.54 -5.72 -15.37
N ASP A 8 -3.56 -5.66 -16.70
CA ASP A 8 -2.55 -4.92 -17.49
C ASP A 8 -2.48 -3.44 -17.09
N ASP A 9 -3.60 -2.88 -16.61
CA ASP A 9 -3.74 -1.51 -16.14
C ASP A 9 -3.41 -1.33 -14.65
N PHE A 10 -2.96 -2.37 -13.95
CA PHE A 10 -2.72 -2.34 -12.51
C PHE A 10 -1.77 -1.22 -12.09
N ALA A 11 -0.65 -1.07 -12.80
CA ALA A 11 0.33 -0.03 -12.50
C ALA A 11 -0.23 1.38 -12.74
N GLU A 12 -1.03 1.57 -13.79
CA GLU A 12 -1.68 2.84 -14.10
C GLU A 12 -2.79 3.19 -13.09
N SER A 13 -3.56 2.19 -12.68
CA SER A 13 -4.58 2.35 -11.64
C SER A 13 -3.95 2.66 -10.28
N LEU A 14 -2.83 2.01 -9.95
CA LEU A 14 -2.10 2.28 -8.71
C LEU A 14 -1.49 3.68 -8.68
N SER A 15 -0.96 4.17 -9.81
CA SER A 15 -0.37 5.51 -9.88
C SER A 15 -1.40 6.63 -9.69
N LYS A 16 -2.67 6.40 -10.08
CA LYS A 16 -3.79 7.33 -9.82
C LYS A 16 -4.22 7.38 -8.36
N VAL A 17 -4.01 6.29 -7.63
CA VAL A 17 -4.33 6.20 -6.19
C VAL A 17 -3.28 6.87 -5.32
N LEU A 18 -2.02 6.92 -5.78
CA LEU A 18 -0.91 7.51 -5.05
C LEU A 18 -0.74 9.00 -5.39
N GLU A 19 -0.26 9.78 -4.42
CA GLU A 19 0.11 11.18 -4.66
C GLU A 19 1.25 11.28 -5.71
N PRO A 20 1.02 11.88 -6.89
CA PRO A 20 1.95 11.83 -8.02
C PRO A 20 3.29 12.53 -7.76
N THR A 21 3.28 13.53 -6.88
CA THR A 21 4.48 14.31 -6.51
C THR A 21 5.47 13.54 -5.63
N HIS A 22 5.08 12.38 -5.08
CA HIS A 22 5.89 11.63 -4.11
C HIS A 22 6.04 10.14 -4.48
N HIS A 23 6.13 9.81 -5.77
CA HIS A 23 6.20 8.43 -6.24
C HIS A 23 7.41 7.64 -5.71
N GLU A 24 8.59 8.26 -5.61
CA GLU A 24 9.79 7.59 -5.06
C GLU A 24 9.57 7.21 -3.58
N ALA A 25 9.08 8.14 -2.77
CA ALA A 25 8.80 7.88 -1.37
C ALA A 25 7.73 6.79 -1.18
N ALA A 26 6.73 6.74 -2.07
CA ALA A 26 5.72 5.68 -2.04
C ALA A 26 6.32 4.31 -2.38
N ALA A 27 7.22 4.25 -3.38
CA ALA A 27 7.91 3.02 -3.77
C ALA A 27 8.76 2.47 -2.62
N GLU A 28 9.57 3.30 -1.96
CA GLU A 28 10.38 2.92 -0.81
C GLU A 28 9.53 2.32 0.33
N ILE A 29 8.34 2.88 0.59
CA ILE A 29 7.46 2.39 1.65
C ILE A 29 6.83 1.05 1.28
N ILE A 30 6.47 0.86 0.00
CA ILE A 30 5.92 -0.41 -0.49
C ILE A 30 7.00 -1.50 -0.43
N GLU A 31 8.23 -1.20 -0.83
CA GLU A 31 9.37 -2.11 -0.67
C GLU A 31 9.59 -2.47 0.80
N ALA A 32 9.60 -1.47 1.69
CA ALA A 32 9.70 -1.73 3.13
C ALA A 32 8.56 -2.62 3.67
N ALA A 33 7.33 -2.48 3.13
CA ALA A 33 6.20 -3.33 3.51
C ALA A 33 6.41 -4.80 3.08
N THR A 34 7.11 -5.07 1.98
CA THR A 34 7.44 -6.45 1.56
C THR A 34 8.41 -7.16 2.49
N MET A 35 9.11 -6.42 3.36
CA MET A 35 10.00 -6.98 4.38
C MET A 35 9.26 -7.39 5.67
N LEU A 36 7.96 -7.11 5.77
CA LEU A 36 7.13 -7.61 6.87
C LEU A 36 6.87 -9.11 6.73
N ASP A 37 6.50 -9.75 7.84
CA ASP A 37 5.92 -11.09 7.78
C ASP A 37 4.53 -11.07 7.11
N ASP A 38 4.01 -12.24 6.74
CA ASP A 38 2.73 -12.36 6.02
C ASP A 38 1.57 -11.68 6.77
N VAL A 39 1.59 -11.70 8.10
CA VAL A 39 0.57 -11.06 8.94
C VAL A 39 0.68 -9.53 8.84
N GLY A 40 1.90 -8.99 8.96
CA GLY A 40 2.18 -7.57 8.82
C GLY A 40 1.88 -7.06 7.42
N LEU A 41 2.33 -7.76 6.37
CA LEU A 41 2.06 -7.40 4.99
C LEU A 41 0.56 -7.42 4.69
N ARG A 42 -0.15 -8.48 5.12
CA ARG A 42 -1.62 -8.55 5.00
C ARG A 42 -2.29 -7.36 5.69
N ARG A 43 -1.83 -6.98 6.89
CA ARG A 43 -2.40 -5.85 7.64
C ARG A 43 -2.14 -4.52 6.92
N PHE A 44 -0.95 -4.32 6.38
CA PHE A 44 -0.61 -3.16 5.57
C PHE A 44 -1.58 -3.01 4.37
N LEU A 45 -1.77 -4.10 3.61
CA LEU A 45 -2.68 -4.11 2.46
C LEU A 45 -4.14 -3.86 2.85
N GLN A 46 -4.57 -4.35 4.02
CA GLN A 46 -5.92 -4.06 4.54
C GLN A 46 -6.12 -2.58 4.86
N LEU A 47 -5.14 -1.92 5.49
CA LEU A 47 -5.20 -0.50 5.79
C LEU A 47 -5.23 0.34 4.51
N PHE A 48 -4.38 -0.02 3.54
CA PHE A 48 -4.36 0.60 2.22
C PHE A 48 -5.72 0.47 1.51
N ALA A 49 -6.26 -0.75 1.41
CA ALA A 49 -7.55 -0.99 0.76
C ALA A 49 -8.70 -0.27 1.47
N ALA A 50 -8.68 -0.20 2.81
CA ALA A 50 -9.67 0.56 3.57
C ALA A 50 -9.59 2.07 3.25
N ARG A 51 -8.38 2.62 3.12
CA ARG A 51 -8.17 4.03 2.77
C ARG A 51 -8.66 4.36 1.35
N VAL A 52 -8.42 3.48 0.38
CA VAL A 52 -8.93 3.64 -1.00
C VAL A 52 -10.46 3.68 -1.01
N ARG A 53 -11.13 2.84 -0.22
CA ARG A 53 -12.61 2.81 -0.15
C ARG A 53 -13.21 4.01 0.58
N ALA A 54 -12.46 4.62 1.49
CA ALA A 54 -12.96 5.69 2.35
C ALA A 54 -12.87 7.08 1.72
N SER A 55 -12.03 7.28 0.71
CA SER A 55 -11.86 8.59 0.06
C SER A 55 -11.17 8.46 -1.29
N ASP A 56 -11.70 9.20 -2.27
CA ASP A 56 -11.15 9.32 -3.63
C ASP A 56 -9.90 10.23 -3.71
N ALA A 57 -9.49 10.83 -2.59
CA ALA A 57 -8.28 11.67 -2.55
C ALA A 57 -7.01 10.80 -2.63
N PRO A 58 -5.99 11.23 -3.40
CA PRO A 58 -4.71 10.52 -3.48
C PRO A 58 -4.12 10.20 -2.11
N ILE A 59 -3.56 9.00 -1.98
CA ILE A 59 -2.92 8.54 -0.76
C ILE A 59 -1.51 9.14 -0.70
N ARG A 60 -1.23 9.86 0.38
CA ARG A 60 0.07 10.51 0.58
C ARG A 60 1.09 9.56 1.20
N SER A 61 2.37 9.87 1.02
CA SER A 61 3.47 9.07 1.59
C SER A 61 3.41 9.02 3.13
N GLU A 62 2.92 10.07 3.80
CA GLU A 62 2.74 10.07 5.24
C GLU A 62 1.65 9.08 5.70
N GLU A 63 0.61 8.86 4.90
CA GLU A 63 -0.42 7.87 5.18
C GLU A 63 0.14 6.45 5.02
N LEU A 64 0.91 6.21 3.95
CA LEU A 64 1.59 4.94 3.75
C LEU A 64 2.57 4.61 4.90
N ARG A 65 3.35 5.59 5.37
CA ARG A 65 4.23 5.42 6.55
C ARG A 65 3.44 5.05 7.80
N LYS A 66 2.27 5.65 8.01
CA LYS A 66 1.39 5.30 9.14
C LYS A 66 0.87 3.87 9.02
N PHE A 67 0.50 3.43 7.82
CA PHE A 67 0.06 2.05 7.60
C PHE A 67 1.18 1.05 7.91
N LEU A 68 2.40 1.33 7.43
CA LEU A 68 3.58 0.51 7.69
C LEU A 68 3.87 0.41 9.19
N GLN A 69 3.85 1.54 9.91
CA GLN A 69 4.08 1.56 11.36
C GLN A 69 3.02 0.78 12.14
N GLN A 70 1.74 0.88 11.74
CA GLN A 70 0.65 0.12 12.38
C GLN A 70 0.78 -1.38 12.11
N ALA A 71 1.12 -1.75 10.88
CA ALA A 71 1.33 -3.14 10.49
C ALA A 71 2.53 -3.77 11.24
N ALA A 72 3.64 -3.04 11.37
CA ALA A 72 4.82 -3.52 12.10
C ALA A 72 4.58 -3.66 13.61
N ARG A 73 3.68 -2.86 14.20
CA ARG A 73 3.33 -2.93 15.63
C ARG A 73 2.49 -4.14 16.01
N ALA A 74 1.75 -4.74 15.07
CA ALA A 74 0.93 -5.92 15.33
C ALA A 74 1.75 -7.18 15.69
N ARG A 75 3.09 -7.11 15.58
CA ARG A 75 4.04 -8.17 15.93
C ARG A 75 4.53 -8.12 17.40
N ARG A 76 4.28 -7.02 18.12
CA ARG A 76 4.64 -6.87 19.54
C ARG A 76 3.44 -7.12 20.44
#